data_AF-K2PAG3-F1
#
_entry.id   AF-K2PAG3-F1
#
_cell.length_a   1.000
_cell.length_b   1.000
_cell.length_c   1.000
_cell.angle_alpha   90.00
_cell.angle_beta   90.00
_cell.angle_gamma   90.00
#
_symmetry.space_group_name_H-M   'P 1'
#
loop_
_entity.id
_entity.type
_entity.pdbx_description
1 polymer ?
#
loop_
_entity_poly.entity_id
_entity_poly.type
_entity_poly.pdbx_seq_one_letter_code
_entity_poly.pdbx_strand_id
1 'polypeptide(L)'
;MQILSLKSIVAGGLALCVVLFAIGWYTRDNPANAPYLKILGGGFMFNYREGEVFYGFTALVVRPLASGSIIEASFENPAGGAPLVVAERVSTMTNRYALRTPPLRGVEAKKPYHVAIKVYDREKKALLWAEEHSYSSQISDTVVPEKPLTIGPGYHLNPDNPENRRPG
;
A
#
# COMPACT_ATOMS: atom_id res chain seq x y z
N MET A 1 25.22 -47.15 37.16
CA MET A 1 24.95 -45.76 36.73
C MET A 1 26.24 -45.23 36.10
N GLN A 2 26.40 -45.33 34.77
CA GLN A 2 27.63 -44.90 34.11
C GLN A 2 27.67 -43.37 34.08
N ILE A 3 28.66 -42.80 34.77
CA ILE A 3 28.91 -41.37 34.82
C ILE A 3 29.39 -40.96 33.43
N LEU A 4 28.62 -40.13 32.71
CA LEU A 4 29.05 -39.61 31.42
C LEU A 4 30.41 -38.91 31.56
N SER A 5 31.38 -39.32 30.75
CA SER A 5 32.69 -38.69 30.68
C SER A 5 32.55 -37.25 30.18
N LEU A 6 33.33 -36.32 30.74
CA LEU A 6 33.39 -34.92 30.32
C LEU A 6 33.59 -34.80 28.79
N LYS A 7 34.38 -35.69 28.19
CA LYS A 7 34.61 -35.76 26.74
C LYS A 7 33.33 -36.06 25.95
N SER A 8 32.49 -36.96 26.45
CA SER A 8 31.22 -37.33 25.84
C SER A 8 30.20 -36.20 25.91
N ILE A 9 30.18 -35.45 27.02
CA ILE A 9 29.32 -34.28 27.19
C ILE A 9 29.73 -33.17 26.21
N VAL A 10 31.04 -32.88 26.11
CA VAL A 10 31.57 -31.88 25.17
C VAL A 10 31.31 -32.28 23.72
N ALA A 11 31.52 -33.55 23.35
CA ALA A 11 31.25 -34.04 22.00
C ALA A 11 29.75 -33.98 21.64
N GLY A 12 28.87 -34.36 22.57
CA GLY A 12 27.43 -34.26 22.39
C GLY A 12 26.95 -32.81 22.25
N GLY A 13 27.51 -31.90 23.05
CA GLY A 13 27.24 -30.46 22.97
C GLY A 13 27.67 -29.86 21.63
N LEU A 14 28.87 -30.18 21.15
CA LEU A 14 29.37 -29.75 19.85
C LEU A 14 28.49 -30.27 18.70
N ALA A 15 28.11 -31.55 18.74
CA ALA A 15 27.22 -32.13 17.74
C ALA A 15 25.86 -31.42 17.72
N LEU A 16 25.29 -31.14 18.90
CA LEU A 16 24.04 -30.38 19.00
C LEU A 16 24.18 -28.95 18.45
N CYS A 17 25.26 -28.24 18.77
CA CYS A 17 25.53 -26.91 18.23
C CYS A 17 25.66 -26.92 16.70
N VAL A 18 26.34 -27.90 16.12
CA VAL A 18 26.46 -28.05 14.66
C VAL A 18 25.09 -28.29 14.02
N VAL A 19 24.26 -29.15 14.60
CA VAL A 19 22.90 -29.40 14.11
C VAL A 19 22.04 -28.15 14.18
N LEU A 20 22.05 -27.44 15.32
CA LEU A 20 21.30 -26.19 15.48
C LEU A 20 21.78 -25.09 14.52
N PHE A 21 23.09 -25.01 14.28
CA PHE A 21 23.66 -24.07 13.33
C PHE A 21 23.26 -24.41 11.88
N ALA A 22 23.29 -25.69 11.50
CA ALA A 22 22.86 -26.14 10.18
C ALA A 22 21.37 -25.84 9.94
N ILE A 23 20.52 -26.09 10.94
CA ILE A 23 19.09 -25.73 10.89
C ILE A 23 18.95 -24.22 10.74
N GLY A 24 19.58 -23.43 11.61
CA GLY A 24 19.48 -21.97 11.57
C GLY A 24 20.01 -21.37 10.27
N TRP A 25 21.03 -21.97 9.66
CA TRP A 25 21.56 -21.56 8.35
C TRP A 25 20.59 -21.90 7.23
N TYR A 26 19.98 -23.09 7.25
CA TYR A 26 19.03 -23.54 6.24
C TYR A 26 17.70 -22.77 6.31
N THR A 27 17.23 -22.41 7.51
CA THR A 27 16.00 -21.64 7.72
C THR A 27 16.21 -20.13 7.71
N ARG A 28 17.42 -19.64 7.39
CA ARG A 28 17.70 -18.20 7.35
C ARG A 28 17.03 -17.58 6.14
N ASP A 29 16.12 -16.64 6.39
CA ASP A 29 15.62 -15.77 5.34
C ASP A 29 16.73 -14.83 4.83
N ASN A 30 16.93 -14.82 3.52
CA ASN A 30 17.86 -13.89 2.90
C ASN A 30 17.20 -12.50 2.83
N PRO A 31 17.74 -11.46 3.51
CA PRO A 31 17.18 -10.12 3.44
C PRO A 31 17.19 -9.54 2.01
N ALA A 32 17.98 -10.12 1.09
CA ALA A 32 17.98 -9.81 -0.35
C ALA A 32 16.77 -10.35 -1.12
N ASN A 33 15.91 -11.18 -0.50
CA ASN A 33 14.64 -11.64 -1.07
C ASN A 33 13.41 -10.90 -0.54
N ALA A 34 13.54 -10.08 0.50
CA ALA A 34 12.43 -9.27 1.02
C ALA A 34 11.90 -8.27 -0.04
N PRO A 35 10.59 -7.98 -0.07
CA PRO A 35 10.04 -6.98 -0.98
C PRO A 35 10.60 -5.58 -0.67
N TYR A 36 10.61 -4.68 -1.64
CA TYR A 36 11.05 -3.31 -1.40
C TYR A 36 10.05 -2.51 -0.56
N LEU A 37 8.78 -2.73 -0.84
CA LEU A 37 7.66 -2.08 -0.17
C LEU A 37 6.83 -3.10 0.60
N LYS A 38 6.24 -2.65 1.70
CA LYS A 38 5.17 -3.34 2.41
C LYS A 38 3.94 -2.44 2.39
N ILE A 39 2.84 -2.93 1.84
CA ILE A 39 1.59 -2.17 1.81
C ILE A 39 0.93 -2.27 3.19
N LEU A 40 0.72 -1.11 3.84
CA LEU A 40 0.15 -1.02 5.19
C LEU A 40 -1.38 -1.09 5.16
N GLY A 41 -1.99 -0.65 4.08
CA GLY A 41 -3.43 -0.58 3.89
C GLY A 41 -3.78 0.30 2.69
N GLY A 42 -5.00 0.17 2.18
CA GLY A 42 -5.49 0.94 1.05
C GLY A 42 -6.95 0.66 0.76
N GLY A 43 -7.49 1.33 -0.25
CA GLY A 43 -8.87 1.22 -0.68
C GLY A 43 -9.44 2.54 -1.18
N PHE A 44 -10.77 2.63 -1.14
CA PHE A 44 -11.52 3.81 -1.52
C PHE A 44 -11.82 4.70 -0.32
N MET A 45 -11.60 6.00 -0.48
CA MET A 45 -11.88 7.03 0.53
C MET A 45 -12.99 7.92 -0.01
N PHE A 46 -14.10 8.03 0.72
CA PHE A 46 -15.28 8.80 0.32
C PHE A 46 -15.37 10.06 1.19
N ASN A 47 -15.15 11.23 0.60
CA ASN A 47 -15.37 12.52 1.24
C ASN A 47 -16.76 13.06 0.87
N TYR A 48 -17.74 12.76 1.71
CA TYR A 48 -19.12 13.22 1.52
C TYR A 48 -19.29 14.74 1.60
N ARG A 49 -18.40 15.45 2.32
CA ARG A 49 -18.50 16.90 2.46
C ARG A 49 -18.19 17.59 1.14
N GLU A 50 -17.12 17.13 0.49
CA GLU A 50 -16.62 17.68 -0.77
C GLU A 50 -17.24 16.98 -2.00
N GLY A 51 -17.91 15.84 -1.79
CA GLY A 51 -18.45 15.06 -2.90
C GLY A 51 -17.36 14.33 -3.69
N GLU A 52 -16.22 14.02 -3.07
CA GLU A 52 -15.06 13.45 -3.75
C GLU A 52 -14.79 12.02 -3.30
N VAL A 53 -14.36 11.19 -4.24
CA VAL A 53 -13.92 9.82 -3.98
C VAL A 53 -12.48 9.68 -4.44
N PHE A 54 -11.65 9.05 -3.61
CA PHE A 54 -10.25 8.78 -3.92
C PHE A 54 -9.97 7.29 -3.83
N TYR A 55 -9.00 6.85 -4.60
CA TYR A 55 -8.45 5.51 -4.55
C TYR A 55 -6.98 5.58 -4.16
N GLY A 56 -6.53 4.84 -3.16
CA GLY A 56 -5.13 4.90 -2.76
C GLY A 56 -4.69 3.86 -1.74
N PHE A 57 -3.41 3.88 -1.43
CA PHE A 57 -2.79 3.02 -0.42
C PHE A 57 -1.61 3.71 0.25
N THR A 58 -1.18 3.15 1.38
CA THR A 58 0.06 3.57 2.06
C THR A 58 1.11 2.47 1.95
N ALA A 59 2.27 2.82 1.40
CA ALA A 59 3.43 1.95 1.29
C ALA A 59 4.46 2.29 2.39
N LEU A 60 5.07 1.26 2.96
CA LEU A 60 6.23 1.35 3.84
C LEU A 60 7.46 0.82 3.11
N VAL A 61 8.51 1.62 2.98
CA VAL A 61 9.82 1.19 2.47
C VAL A 61 10.49 0.32 3.53
N VAL A 62 10.57 -0.98 3.26
CA VAL A 62 11.15 -1.99 4.19
C VAL A 62 12.54 -2.44 3.76
N ARG A 63 12.88 -2.33 2.47
CA ARG A 63 14.26 -2.41 1.97
C ARG A 63 14.75 -1.01 1.61
N PRO A 64 15.98 -0.61 2.00
CA PRO A 64 16.54 0.67 1.61
C PRO A 64 16.47 0.91 0.10
N LEU A 65 15.91 2.06 -0.26
CA LEU A 65 15.89 2.60 -1.62
C LEU A 65 16.81 3.81 -1.69
N ALA A 66 17.46 4.01 -2.83
CA ALA A 66 18.27 5.21 -3.05
C ALA A 66 17.36 6.46 -2.98
N SER A 67 17.87 7.55 -2.41
CA SER A 67 17.15 8.83 -2.44
C SER A 67 16.84 9.23 -3.89
N GLY A 68 15.62 9.67 -4.12
CA GLY A 68 15.08 10.01 -5.43
C GLY A 68 14.51 8.83 -6.23
N SER A 69 14.60 7.59 -5.75
CA SER A 69 13.91 6.43 -6.35
C SER A 69 12.40 6.72 -6.48
N ILE A 70 11.75 6.09 -7.47
CA ILE A 70 10.37 6.44 -7.83
C ILE A 70 9.45 5.28 -7.48
N ILE A 71 8.45 5.53 -6.64
CA ILE A 71 7.33 4.63 -6.41
C ILE A 71 6.20 5.10 -7.33
N GLU A 72 5.83 4.27 -8.30
CA GLU A 72 4.74 4.53 -9.24
C GLU A 72 3.59 3.56 -8.96
N ALA A 73 2.38 4.08 -8.90
CA ALA A 73 1.15 3.31 -8.83
C ALA A 73 0.27 3.62 -10.03
N SER A 74 -0.13 2.58 -10.75
CA SER A 74 -1.08 2.65 -11.84
C SER A 74 -2.40 2.04 -11.38
N PHE A 75 -3.40 2.89 -11.16
CA PHE A 75 -4.72 2.52 -10.69
C PHE A 75 -5.67 2.32 -11.87
N GLU A 76 -6.41 1.22 -11.89
CA GLU A 76 -7.53 1.04 -12.81
C GLU A 76 -8.54 2.17 -12.66
N ASN A 77 -9.03 2.71 -13.77
CA ASN A 77 -10.01 3.80 -13.77
C ASN A 77 -11.44 3.23 -13.63
N PRO A 78 -12.16 3.51 -12.54
CA PRO A 78 -13.51 2.98 -12.33
C PRO A 78 -14.52 3.45 -13.38
N ALA A 79 -14.37 4.67 -13.91
CA ALA A 79 -15.20 5.19 -15.00
C ALA A 79 -14.87 4.56 -16.37
N GLY A 80 -13.87 3.69 -16.44
CA GLY A 80 -13.32 3.14 -17.67
C GLY A 80 -12.26 4.04 -18.30
N GLY A 81 -11.54 3.50 -19.29
CA GLY A 81 -10.47 4.19 -20.02
C GLY A 81 -9.07 3.87 -19.48
N ALA A 82 -8.14 4.82 -19.67
CA ALA A 82 -6.73 4.62 -19.31
C ALA A 82 -6.53 4.60 -17.79
N PRO A 83 -5.58 3.79 -17.27
CA PRO A 83 -5.22 3.80 -15.86
C PRO A 83 -4.74 5.17 -15.37
N LEU A 84 -5.04 5.49 -14.13
CA LEU A 84 -4.59 6.69 -13.44
C LEU A 84 -3.21 6.40 -12.84
N VAL A 85 -2.17 7.08 -13.33
CA VAL A 85 -0.80 6.88 -12.86
C VAL A 85 -0.40 7.99 -11.90
N VAL A 86 0.06 7.61 -10.71
CA VAL A 86 0.56 8.53 -9.68
C VAL A 86 1.94 8.05 -9.26
N ALA A 87 2.86 8.98 -9.04
CA ALA A 87 4.21 8.64 -8.64
C ALA A 87 4.72 9.55 -7.53
N GLU A 88 5.47 8.97 -6.60
CA GLU A 88 6.11 9.66 -5.49
C GLU A 88 7.61 9.37 -5.50
N ARG A 89 8.41 10.37 -5.10
CA ARG A 89 9.86 10.22 -4.98
C ARG A 89 10.25 9.88 -3.55
N VAL A 90 11.05 8.84 -3.40
CA VAL A 90 11.62 8.45 -2.11
C VAL A 90 12.57 9.54 -1.63
N SER A 91 12.36 10.01 -0.41
CA SER A 91 13.23 10.92 0.32
C SER A 91 13.80 10.26 1.56
N THR A 92 14.80 10.88 2.16
CA THR A 92 15.39 10.43 3.43
C THR A 92 14.56 10.83 4.65
N MET A 93 13.52 11.65 4.46
CA MET A 93 12.72 12.22 5.56
C MET A 93 11.63 11.27 6.06
N THR A 94 11.19 10.34 5.21
CA THR A 94 10.12 9.39 5.53
C THR A 94 10.35 8.06 4.83
N ASN A 95 9.90 6.98 5.47
CA ASN A 95 9.78 5.65 4.88
C ASN A 95 8.33 5.29 4.54
N ARG A 96 7.37 6.18 4.80
CA ARG A 96 5.94 5.99 4.51
C ARG A 96 5.49 6.92 3.40
N TYR A 97 4.84 6.36 2.39
CA TYR A 97 4.37 7.07 1.20
C TYR A 97 2.90 6.74 0.98
N ALA A 98 2.06 7.78 0.91
CA ALA A 98 0.66 7.65 0.57
C ALA A 98 0.47 8.01 -0.90
N LEU A 99 0.05 7.04 -1.71
CA LEU A 99 -0.26 7.25 -3.12
C LEU A 99 -1.77 7.19 -3.27
N ARG A 100 -2.35 8.23 -3.88
CA ARG A 100 -3.78 8.31 -4.16
C ARG A 100 -4.03 8.93 -5.51
N THR A 101 -5.07 8.47 -6.18
CA THR A 101 -5.57 9.07 -7.42
C THR A 101 -6.08 10.49 -7.17
N PRO A 102 -6.24 11.30 -8.23
CA PRO A 102 -7.16 12.42 -8.22
C PRO A 102 -8.61 11.98 -7.88
N PRO A 103 -9.53 12.93 -7.62
CA PRO A 103 -10.95 12.62 -7.45
C PRO A 103 -11.49 11.82 -8.64
N LEU A 104 -12.22 10.75 -8.36
CA LEU A 104 -12.77 9.83 -9.35
C LEU A 104 -14.28 9.65 -9.20
N ARG A 105 -14.89 9.07 -10.23
CA ARG A 105 -16.30 8.68 -10.30
C ARG A 105 -16.43 7.30 -10.96
N GLY A 106 -17.61 6.69 -10.84
CA GLY A 106 -17.92 5.38 -11.41
C GLY A 106 -17.51 4.20 -10.54
N VAL A 107 -17.39 4.38 -9.22
CA VAL A 107 -17.02 3.29 -8.31
C VAL A 107 -18.24 2.41 -8.05
N GLU A 108 -18.20 1.20 -8.58
CA GLU A 108 -19.16 0.14 -8.26
C GLU A 108 -18.84 -0.57 -6.94
N ALA A 109 -19.88 -0.88 -6.16
CA ALA A 109 -19.76 -1.66 -4.94
C ALA A 109 -19.35 -3.11 -5.25
N LYS A 110 -18.48 -3.68 -4.41
CA LYS A 110 -17.98 -5.06 -4.45
C LYS A 110 -17.23 -5.44 -5.74
N LYS A 111 -16.93 -4.46 -6.60
CA LYS A 111 -16.09 -4.65 -7.78
C LYS A 111 -14.62 -4.48 -7.37
N PRO A 112 -13.75 -5.48 -7.63
CA PRO A 112 -12.32 -5.32 -7.45
C PRO A 112 -11.74 -4.47 -8.59
N TYR A 113 -10.95 -3.46 -8.23
CA TYR A 113 -10.18 -2.64 -9.17
C TYR A 113 -8.70 -2.93 -8.99
N HIS A 114 -7.97 -2.97 -10.09
CA HIS A 114 -6.57 -3.35 -10.13
C HIS A 114 -5.62 -2.17 -9.80
N VAL A 115 -4.49 -2.45 -9.14
CA VAL A 115 -3.38 -1.51 -8.92
C VAL A 115 -2.07 -2.19 -9.21
N ALA A 116 -1.32 -1.65 -10.17
CA ALA A 116 0.07 -2.03 -10.41
C ALA A 116 1.00 -1.07 -9.68
N ILE A 117 1.81 -1.60 -8.77
CA ILE A 117 2.82 -0.86 -8.02
C ILE A 117 4.18 -1.20 -8.59
N LYS A 118 4.96 -0.19 -8.95
CA LYS A 118 6.30 -0.34 -9.50
C LYS A 118 7.27 0.57 -8.77
N VAL A 119 8.46 0.07 -8.53
CA VAL A 119 9.57 0.85 -7.97
C VAL A 119 10.67 0.91 -9.01
N TYR A 120 11.07 2.12 -9.37
CA TYR A 120 12.16 2.37 -10.29
C TYR A 120 13.34 3.04 -9.58
N ASP A 121 14.50 3.03 -10.25
CA ASP A 121 15.62 3.89 -9.89
C ASP A 121 15.25 5.40 -9.99
N ARG A 122 16.17 6.26 -9.58
CA ARG A 122 15.93 7.72 -9.56
C ARG A 122 15.67 8.34 -10.94
N GLU A 123 16.11 7.67 -12.00
CA GLU A 123 16.07 8.13 -13.39
C GLU A 123 14.95 7.45 -14.19
N LYS A 124 14.17 6.58 -13.54
CA LYS A 124 13.15 5.73 -14.15
C LYS A 124 13.70 4.83 -15.27
N LYS A 125 14.96 4.40 -15.17
CA LYS A 125 15.62 3.55 -16.18
C LYS A 125 15.54 2.06 -15.85
N ALA A 126 15.78 1.71 -14.58
CA ALA A 126 15.67 0.34 -14.10
C ALA A 126 14.40 0.13 -13.26
N LEU A 127 13.66 -0.94 -13.56
CA LEU A 127 12.61 -1.46 -12.70
C LEU A 127 13.26 -2.30 -11.60
N LEU A 128 13.14 -1.86 -10.35
CA LEU A 128 13.72 -2.52 -9.19
C LEU A 128 12.77 -3.56 -8.60
N TRP A 129 11.46 -3.29 -8.66
CA TRP A 129 10.44 -4.14 -8.06
C TRP A 129 9.06 -3.82 -8.61
N ALA A 130 8.17 -4.81 -8.63
CA ALA A 130 6.77 -4.64 -8.96
C ALA A 130 5.89 -5.60 -8.15
N GLU A 131 4.68 -5.16 -7.82
CA GLU A 131 3.63 -5.97 -7.19
C GLU A 131 2.26 -5.49 -7.69
N GLU A 132 1.31 -6.40 -7.70
CA GLU A 132 -0.05 -6.17 -8.15
C GLU A 132 -1.01 -6.34 -6.97
N HIS A 133 -1.94 -5.41 -6.80
CA HIS A 133 -2.98 -5.49 -5.78
C HIS A 133 -4.36 -5.24 -6.39
N SER A 134 -5.39 -5.63 -5.65
CA SER A 134 -6.76 -5.27 -5.98
C SER A 134 -7.47 -4.74 -4.75
N TYR A 135 -8.26 -3.70 -4.92
CA TYR A 135 -9.08 -3.12 -3.87
C TYR A 135 -10.53 -3.04 -4.32
N SER A 136 -11.45 -3.28 -3.39
CA SER A 136 -12.89 -3.19 -3.63
C SER A 136 -13.52 -2.29 -2.58
N SER A 137 -14.48 -1.48 -2.98
CA SER A 137 -15.34 -0.76 -2.04
C SER A 137 -16.56 -1.61 -1.66
N GLN A 138 -17.07 -1.48 -0.42
CA GLN A 138 -18.36 -2.09 -0.05
C GLN A 138 -19.56 -1.26 -0.53
N ILE A 139 -19.34 0.02 -0.84
CA ILE A 139 -20.36 0.99 -1.25
C ILE A 139 -20.02 1.58 -2.62
N SER A 140 -21.03 1.94 -3.39
CA SER A 140 -20.85 2.62 -4.67
C SER A 140 -20.69 4.13 -4.46
N ASP A 141 -20.01 4.84 -5.36
CA ASP A 141 -19.91 6.30 -5.31
C ASP A 141 -21.25 7.02 -5.57
N THR A 142 -22.30 6.31 -5.97
CA THR A 142 -23.66 6.86 -6.07
C THR A 142 -24.20 7.38 -4.73
N VAL A 143 -23.60 6.97 -3.60
CA VAL A 143 -23.93 7.49 -2.27
C VAL A 143 -23.26 8.83 -1.96
N VAL A 144 -22.31 9.26 -2.81
CA VAL A 144 -21.62 10.54 -2.69
C VAL A 144 -22.29 11.56 -3.61
N PRO A 145 -22.70 12.72 -3.07
CA PRO A 145 -23.42 13.71 -3.85
C PRO A 145 -22.58 14.23 -5.03
N GLU A 146 -23.25 14.61 -6.12
CA GLU A 146 -22.58 15.16 -7.30
C GLU A 146 -21.88 16.50 -7.01
N LYS A 147 -22.38 17.24 -6.01
CA LYS A 147 -21.82 18.51 -5.55
C LYS A 147 -21.56 18.47 -4.04
N PRO A 148 -20.59 19.25 -3.52
CA PRO A 148 -20.36 19.37 -2.09
C PRO A 148 -21.65 19.68 -1.31
N LEU A 149 -21.81 19.14 -0.11
CA LEU A 149 -22.97 19.44 0.75
C LEU A 149 -22.88 20.83 1.36
N THR A 150 -21.67 21.31 1.62
CA THR A 150 -21.41 22.61 2.26
C THR A 150 -20.39 23.43 1.47
N ILE A 151 -20.42 24.75 1.69
CA ILE A 151 -19.48 25.72 1.13
C ILE A 151 -18.93 26.65 2.21
N GLY A 152 -17.68 27.08 2.01
CA GLY A 152 -17.01 28.05 2.86
C GLY A 152 -16.67 27.55 4.29
N PRO A 153 -15.86 28.32 5.03
CA PRO A 153 -15.41 27.94 6.37
C PRO A 153 -16.53 27.87 7.41
N GLY A 154 -17.68 28.52 7.14
CA GLY A 154 -18.87 28.50 7.98
C GLY A 154 -19.77 27.27 7.79
N TYR A 155 -19.39 26.32 6.93
CA TYR A 155 -20.21 25.12 6.62
C TYR A 155 -21.64 25.46 6.19
N HIS A 156 -21.80 26.54 5.42
CA HIS A 156 -23.11 26.89 4.89
C HIS A 156 -23.56 25.83 3.89
N LEU A 157 -24.87 25.55 3.89
CA LEU A 157 -25.46 24.60 2.95
C LEU A 157 -25.16 25.04 1.51
N ASN A 158 -24.67 24.14 0.67
CA ASN A 158 -24.38 24.45 -0.72
C ASN A 158 -25.70 24.64 -1.49
N PRO A 159 -26.03 25.86 -1.98
CA PRO A 159 -27.28 26.10 -2.70
C PRO A 159 -27.32 25.39 -4.07
N ASP A 160 -26.15 25.11 -4.65
CA ASP A 160 -26.05 24.47 -5.95
C ASP A 160 -26.29 22.97 -5.88
N ASN A 161 -26.20 22.37 -4.69
CA ASN A 161 -26.47 20.96 -4.48
C ASN A 161 -27.99 20.69 -4.50
N PRO A 162 -28.49 19.83 -5.42
CA PRO A 162 -29.92 19.53 -5.53
C PRO A 162 -30.49 18.78 -4.31
N GLU A 163 -29.69 18.05 -3.54
CA GLU A 163 -30.16 17.36 -2.33
C GLU A 163 -30.55 18.34 -1.23
N ASN A 164 -29.82 19.45 -1.13
CA ASN A 164 -30.09 20.54 -0.18
C ASN A 164 -31.37 21.33 -0.50
N ARG A 165 -31.96 21.11 -1.68
CA ARG A 165 -33.19 21.78 -2.15
C ARG A 165 -34.45 20.92 -1.97
N ARG A 166 -34.33 19.67 -1.52
CA ARG A 166 -35.48 18.79 -1.28
C ARG A 166 -36.05 19.06 0.12
N PRO A 167 -37.36 19.34 0.28
CA PRO A 167 -37.99 19.35 1.60
C PRO A 167 -38.01 17.93 2.17
N GLY A 168 -37.57 17.80 3.42
CA GLY A 168 -37.56 16.53 4.18
C GLY A 168 -38.92 16.13 4.71
#